data_AF-A0A2N1N127-F1
#
_entry.id   AF-A0A2N1N127-F1
#
_cell.length_a   1.000
_cell.length_b   1.000
_cell.length_c   1.000
_cell.angle_alpha   90.00
_cell.angle_beta   90.00
_cell.angle_gamma   90.00
#
_symmetry.space_group_name_H-M   'P 1'
#
loop_
_entity.id
_entity.type
_entity.pdbx_description
1 polymer ?
#
loop_
_entity_poly.entity_id
_entity_poly.type
_entity_poly.pdbx_seq_one_letter_code
_entity_poly.pdbx_strand_id
1 'polypeptide(L)'
;MGKAYKTLHPFGQGIMGVYHNVSNTSSDLVHYVRKIDLFTNDNQVIITCMLTEQVKKLITLEWFQIDVSFKRVKGEINEFEINTYDSDHHLILSLCRVFTNIFTAEGYHRLFSSLFKIIHEVSGQPIKFQHIHQQGVGCILADLDAAQAKGLGLALHDLDHEKDWQTHLTFVFESCLIHFERNLRNKPIDKTTKNLIRQIPNMSSKEQVYDLLQQIRDTNDEGIEDCQQLYVIASLNQYISKINPEIWRKSGTNTNNAEAAHAMDKSEVKRIQRSIKRKESYTRNNNLDTNDKLPSKKRKLSSSTSKTKSKKRQEDSASENEETALPKTNNNELLKLDIEERKMTLREREIKVRVAEAEARLIEAKAEALELENQKKKYDTAKDK
;
A
#
# COMPACT_ATOMS: atom_id res chain seq x y z
N MET A 1 6.25 -34.04 13.75
CA MET A 1 6.53 -33.28 12.51
C MET A 1 8.00 -32.80 12.37
N GLY A 2 9.00 -33.46 12.99
CA GLY A 2 10.36 -32.87 13.11
C GLY A 2 11.42 -33.28 12.09
N LYS A 3 11.31 -34.47 11.45
CA LYS A 3 12.35 -34.98 10.54
C LYS A 3 12.19 -34.51 9.09
N ALA A 4 10.99 -34.63 8.50
CA ALA A 4 10.73 -34.19 7.11
C ALA A 4 10.81 -32.66 6.91
N TYR A 5 10.54 -31.89 7.97
CA TYR A 5 10.51 -30.42 7.92
C TYR A 5 11.92 -29.80 7.85
N LYS A 6 12.89 -30.36 8.58
CA LYS A 6 14.31 -29.96 8.47
C LYS A 6 14.91 -30.36 7.12
N THR A 7 14.42 -31.41 6.47
CA THR A 7 14.87 -31.80 5.14
C THR A 7 14.38 -30.83 4.06
N LEU A 8 13.18 -30.25 4.22
CA LEU A 8 12.60 -29.31 3.26
C LEU A 8 13.13 -27.87 3.41
N HIS A 9 13.42 -27.45 4.65
CA HIS A 9 13.98 -26.14 4.96
C HIS A 9 15.21 -26.26 5.87
N PRO A 10 16.35 -26.74 5.34
CA PRO A 10 17.55 -27.00 6.14
C PRO A 10 18.11 -25.75 6.85
N PHE A 11 17.83 -24.56 6.30
CA PHE A 11 18.24 -23.26 6.84
C PHE A 11 17.08 -22.49 7.50
N GLY A 12 15.96 -23.17 7.78
CA GLY A 12 14.76 -22.57 8.36
C GLY A 12 13.91 -21.77 7.35
N GLN A 13 12.87 -21.12 7.87
CA GLN A 13 11.92 -20.29 7.10
C GLN A 13 12.08 -18.78 7.36
N GLY A 14 13.11 -18.38 8.12
CA GLY A 14 13.45 -16.98 8.36
C GLY A 14 14.33 -16.40 7.26
N ILE A 15 14.88 -15.20 7.51
CA ILE A 15 15.72 -14.45 6.56
C ILE A 15 16.88 -15.30 6.01
N MET A 16 17.58 -16.05 6.88
CA MET A 16 18.67 -16.94 6.46
C MET A 16 18.22 -18.05 5.50
N GLY A 17 17.00 -18.55 5.66
CA GLY A 17 16.41 -19.52 4.75
C GLY A 17 16.12 -18.91 3.37
N VAL A 18 15.65 -17.67 3.32
CA VAL A 18 15.45 -16.92 2.08
C VAL A 18 16.80 -16.70 1.39
N TYR A 19 17.81 -16.21 2.12
CA TYR A 19 19.14 -15.98 1.58
C TYR A 19 19.76 -17.24 0.97
N HIS A 20 19.65 -18.38 1.67
CA HIS A 20 20.13 -19.66 1.14
C HIS A 20 19.38 -20.08 -0.14
N ASN A 21 18.05 -19.93 -0.17
CA ASN A 21 17.27 -20.30 -1.36
C ASN A 21 17.56 -19.43 -2.57
N VAL A 22 17.86 -18.14 -2.38
CA VAL A 22 18.24 -17.23 -3.48
C VAL A 22 19.68 -17.48 -3.94
N SER A 23 20.57 -17.90 -3.03
CA SER A 23 21.94 -18.25 -3.37
C SER A 23 22.05 -19.52 -4.22
N ASN A 24 21.00 -20.34 -4.25
CA ASN A 24 20.92 -21.51 -5.11
C ASN A 24 20.31 -21.13 -6.48
N THR A 25 21.12 -21.14 -7.54
CA THR A 25 20.73 -20.74 -8.90
C THR A 25 19.63 -21.62 -9.53
N SER A 26 19.35 -22.80 -8.98
CA SER A 26 18.23 -23.65 -9.42
C SER A 26 16.88 -23.30 -8.79
N SER A 27 16.81 -22.24 -7.98
CA SER A 27 15.61 -21.85 -7.25
C SER A 27 14.72 -20.92 -8.06
N ASP A 28 13.41 -21.22 -8.09
CA ASP A 28 12.38 -20.37 -8.70
C ASP A 28 12.32 -18.95 -8.09
N LEU A 29 12.88 -18.76 -6.89
CA LEU A 29 12.92 -17.47 -6.20
C LEU A 29 13.98 -16.52 -6.74
N VAL A 30 15.00 -17.00 -7.47
CA VAL A 30 16.11 -16.18 -7.98
C VAL A 30 15.62 -15.06 -8.91
N HIS A 31 14.53 -15.30 -9.63
CA HIS A 31 13.94 -14.31 -10.52
C HIS A 31 12.86 -13.44 -9.86
N TYR A 32 12.46 -13.78 -8.63
CA TYR A 32 11.42 -13.09 -7.89
C TYR A 32 11.97 -12.22 -6.77
N VAL A 33 12.89 -12.72 -5.95
CA VAL A 33 13.58 -11.92 -4.93
C VAL A 33 14.64 -11.08 -5.64
N ARG A 34 14.46 -9.76 -5.67
CA ARG A 34 15.36 -8.84 -6.36
C ARG A 34 16.49 -8.36 -5.49
N LYS A 35 16.20 -8.14 -4.21
CA LYS A 35 17.19 -7.61 -3.28
C LYS A 35 16.85 -7.97 -1.85
N ILE A 36 17.89 -8.24 -1.05
CA ILE A 36 17.83 -8.43 0.39
C ILE A 36 18.79 -7.41 1.00
N ASP A 37 18.24 -6.35 1.58
CA ASP A 37 19.01 -5.33 2.32
C ASP A 37 18.91 -5.62 3.81
N LEU A 38 20.07 -5.81 4.46
CA LEU A 38 20.20 -6.01 5.91
C LEU A 38 20.98 -4.84 6.50
N PHE A 39 20.31 -4.02 7.30
CA PHE A 39 20.91 -2.88 7.97
C PHE A 39 21.29 -3.28 9.40
N THR A 40 22.57 -3.49 9.65
CA THR A 40 23.08 -4.00 10.94
C THR A 40 23.03 -2.98 12.07
N ASN A 41 22.95 -1.69 11.74
CA ASN A 41 23.01 -0.61 12.73
C ASN A 41 21.69 -0.47 13.49
N ASP A 42 20.56 -0.78 12.84
CA ASP A 42 19.20 -0.66 13.37
C ASP A 42 18.36 -1.93 13.21
N ASN A 43 19.00 -3.04 12.83
CA ASN A 43 18.38 -4.34 12.55
C ASN A 43 17.20 -4.28 11.56
N GLN A 44 17.21 -3.30 10.64
CA GLN A 44 16.19 -3.21 9.61
C GLN A 44 16.45 -4.21 8.47
N VAL A 45 15.37 -4.77 7.95
CA VAL A 45 15.40 -5.75 6.88
C VAL A 45 14.46 -5.30 5.78
N ILE A 46 14.92 -5.28 4.53
CA ILE A 46 14.09 -4.98 3.36
C ILE A 46 14.34 -6.06 2.31
N ILE A 47 13.36 -6.94 2.12
CA ILE A 47 13.40 -7.98 1.08
C ILE A 47 12.40 -7.60 0.00
N THR A 48 12.91 -7.15 -1.15
CA THR A 48 12.06 -6.71 -2.27
C THR A 48 11.85 -7.84 -3.26
N CYS A 49 10.58 -8.15 -3.52
CA CYS A 49 10.12 -9.26 -4.34
C CYS A 49 9.22 -8.76 -5.49
N MET A 50 9.61 -9.08 -6.72
CA MET A 50 8.99 -8.56 -7.92
C MET A 50 9.47 -9.30 -9.19
N LEU A 51 8.56 -9.69 -10.06
CA LEU A 51 8.85 -10.27 -11.38
C LEU A 51 9.13 -9.18 -12.42
N THR A 52 9.90 -9.50 -13.46
CA THR A 52 10.24 -8.55 -14.54
C THR A 52 8.98 -7.96 -15.19
N GLU A 53 7.99 -8.81 -15.43
CA GLU A 53 6.72 -8.40 -16.03
C GLU A 53 5.88 -7.50 -15.13
N GLN A 54 5.99 -7.66 -13.80
CA GLN A 54 5.34 -6.74 -12.86
C GLN A 54 6.01 -5.36 -12.90
N VAL A 55 7.34 -5.28 -13.07
CA VAL A 55 8.08 -4.02 -13.21
C VAL A 55 7.65 -3.29 -14.46
N LYS A 56 7.64 -4.00 -15.60
CA LYS A 56 7.20 -3.46 -16.89
C LYS A 56 5.77 -2.92 -16.80
N LYS A 57 4.89 -3.61 -16.08
CA LYS A 57 3.53 -3.10 -15.84
C LYS A 57 3.55 -1.86 -14.94
N LEU A 58 4.27 -1.89 -13.82
CA LEU A 58 4.34 -0.79 -12.84
C LEU A 58 4.77 0.53 -13.48
N ILE A 59 5.80 0.54 -14.32
CA ILE A 59 6.30 1.77 -14.96
C ILE A 59 5.34 2.38 -16.00
N THR A 60 4.30 1.65 -16.40
CA THR A 60 3.27 2.12 -17.35
C THR A 60 2.02 2.67 -16.66
N LEU A 61 1.95 2.62 -15.33
CA LEU A 61 0.76 3.02 -14.60
C LEU A 61 0.70 4.54 -14.39
N GLU A 62 -0.51 5.10 -14.52
CA GLU A 62 -0.82 6.46 -14.08
C GLU A 62 -1.02 6.53 -12.56
N TRP A 63 -1.43 5.41 -11.94
CA TRP A 63 -1.62 5.32 -10.50
C TRP A 63 -1.48 3.91 -9.97
N PHE A 64 -1.17 3.76 -8.68
CA PHE A 64 -1.19 2.49 -7.97
C PHE A 64 -1.53 2.70 -6.49
N GLN A 65 -1.80 1.60 -5.78
CA GLN A 65 -2.08 1.58 -4.35
C GLN A 65 -0.89 1.00 -3.59
N ILE A 66 -0.61 1.54 -2.41
CA ILE A 66 0.35 0.97 -1.45
C ILE A 66 -0.34 0.63 -0.14
N ASP A 67 0.05 -0.48 0.46
CA ASP A 67 -0.55 -0.97 1.70
C ASP A 67 0.46 -1.78 2.53
N VAL A 68 0.29 -1.82 3.85
CA VAL A 68 1.13 -2.58 4.79
C VAL A 68 0.27 -3.59 5.55
N SER A 69 0.53 -4.88 5.32
CA SER A 69 -0.10 -5.99 6.02
C SER A 69 0.74 -6.45 7.22
N PHE A 70 0.13 -6.39 8.41
CA PHE A 70 0.75 -6.82 9.68
C PHE A 70 0.44 -8.29 10.07
N LYS A 71 -0.35 -9.03 9.28
CA LYS A 71 -0.88 -10.35 9.69
C LYS A 71 -0.31 -11.55 8.92
N ARG A 72 0.34 -11.31 7.77
CA ARG A 72 0.67 -12.39 6.83
C ARG A 72 1.98 -13.10 7.14
N VAL A 73 2.93 -12.41 7.74
CA VAL A 73 4.22 -12.99 8.13
C VAL A 73 4.27 -13.18 9.64
N LYS A 74 4.68 -14.36 10.08
CA LYS A 74 4.86 -14.65 11.49
C LYS A 74 6.13 -13.97 11.99
N GLY A 75 6.02 -13.09 12.97
CA GLY A 75 7.15 -12.44 13.65
C GLY A 75 7.07 -10.92 13.56
N GLU A 76 8.23 -10.27 13.55
CA GLU A 76 8.36 -8.79 13.51
C GLU A 76 8.42 -8.23 12.08
N ILE A 77 8.23 -9.09 11.07
CA ILE A 77 8.25 -8.71 9.65
C ILE A 77 6.82 -8.47 9.19
N ASN A 78 6.59 -7.34 8.55
CA ASN A 78 5.37 -6.97 7.86
C ASN A 78 5.55 -7.12 6.35
N GLU A 79 4.45 -7.06 5.61
CA GLU A 79 4.44 -7.10 4.15
C GLU A 79 3.92 -5.75 3.61
N PHE A 80 4.77 -5.01 2.92
CA PHE A 80 4.40 -3.84 2.13
C PHE A 80 4.09 -4.27 0.70
N GLU A 81 2.95 -3.86 0.15
CA GLU A 81 2.52 -4.24 -1.20
C GLU A 81 2.31 -3.03 -2.09
N ILE A 82 2.60 -3.21 -3.38
CA ILE A 82 2.17 -2.30 -4.44
C ILE A 82 1.15 -3.03 -5.30
N ASN A 83 -0.06 -2.48 -5.36
CA ASN A 83 -1.21 -3.10 -5.99
C ASN A 83 -1.83 -2.16 -7.04
N THR A 84 -2.44 -2.70 -8.08
CA THR A 84 -3.29 -1.94 -9.01
C THR A 84 -4.54 -2.74 -9.35
N TYR A 85 -5.62 -2.05 -9.68
CA TYR A 85 -6.78 -2.70 -10.27
C TYR A 85 -6.60 -2.82 -11.79
N ASP A 86 -6.84 -4.01 -12.34
CA ASP A 86 -6.92 -4.24 -13.78
C ASP A 86 -8.39 -4.24 -14.20
N SER A 87 -8.82 -3.15 -14.82
CA SER A 87 -10.19 -2.97 -15.31
C SER A 87 -10.57 -3.98 -16.39
N ASP A 88 -9.60 -4.43 -17.20
CA ASP A 88 -9.85 -5.36 -18.30
C ASP A 88 -10.25 -6.76 -17.78
N HIS A 89 -9.72 -7.12 -16.61
CA HIS A 89 -9.85 -8.46 -16.02
C HIS A 89 -10.61 -8.46 -14.70
N HIS A 90 -11.09 -7.31 -14.24
CA HIS A 90 -11.78 -7.10 -12.98
C HIS A 90 -11.08 -7.74 -11.77
N LEU A 91 -9.77 -7.57 -11.67
CA LEU A 91 -8.97 -8.18 -10.60
C LEU A 91 -7.86 -7.24 -10.11
N ILE A 92 -7.44 -7.46 -8.88
CA ILE A 92 -6.27 -6.77 -8.32
C ILE A 92 -5.01 -7.51 -8.73
N LEU A 93 -4.01 -6.74 -9.15
CA LEU A 93 -2.67 -7.20 -9.46
C LEU A 93 -1.73 -6.71 -8.37
N SER A 94 -1.13 -7.64 -7.63
CA SER A 94 0.07 -7.36 -6.84
C SER A 94 1.28 -7.25 -7.77
N LEU A 95 1.97 -6.11 -7.72
CA LEU A 95 3.11 -5.77 -8.58
C LEU A 95 4.44 -5.84 -7.83
N CYS A 96 4.42 -5.54 -6.53
CA CYS A 96 5.59 -5.61 -5.67
C CYS A 96 5.17 -6.09 -4.29
N ARG A 97 6.01 -6.91 -3.67
CA ARG A 97 5.93 -7.27 -2.26
C ARG A 97 7.27 -6.97 -1.61
N VAL A 98 7.24 -6.30 -0.47
CA VAL A 98 8.42 -6.00 0.31
C VAL A 98 8.21 -6.53 1.72
N PHE A 99 9.02 -7.51 2.12
CA PHE A 99 9.01 -8.01 3.49
C PHE A 99 9.97 -7.18 4.32
N THR A 100 9.44 -6.52 5.35
CA THR A 100 10.20 -5.53 6.10
C THR A 100 9.69 -5.34 7.53
N ASN A 101 10.59 -4.98 8.44
CA ASN A 101 10.27 -4.56 9.80
C ASN A 101 10.35 -3.03 9.99
N ILE A 102 10.45 -2.26 8.90
CA ILE A 102 10.48 -0.79 9.00
C ILE A 102 9.12 -0.23 9.40
N PHE A 103 9.18 0.87 10.15
CA PHE A 103 8.01 1.67 10.55
C PHE A 103 8.38 3.15 10.76
N THR A 104 9.61 3.54 10.45
CA THR A 104 10.10 4.93 10.59
C THR A 104 10.16 5.61 9.23
N ALA A 105 10.11 6.94 9.21
CA ALA A 105 10.21 7.71 7.97
C ALA A 105 11.53 7.45 7.23
N GLU A 106 12.63 7.31 7.98
CA GLU A 106 13.93 6.94 7.41
C GLU A 106 13.92 5.53 6.81
N GLY A 107 13.31 4.56 7.50
CA GLY A 107 13.16 3.21 6.97
C GLY A 107 12.34 3.18 5.68
N TYR A 108 11.21 3.91 5.63
CA TYR A 108 10.40 4.04 4.41
C TYR A 108 11.14 4.76 3.29
N HIS A 109 11.92 5.80 3.60
CA HIS A 109 12.80 6.46 2.63
C HIS A 109 13.78 5.45 2.01
N ARG A 110 14.47 4.64 2.82
CA ARG A 110 15.32 3.56 2.33
C ARG A 110 14.57 2.55 1.47
N LEU A 111 13.34 2.17 1.86
CA LEU A 111 12.49 1.26 1.07
C LEU A 111 12.19 1.84 -0.31
N PHE A 112 11.64 3.05 -0.38
CA PHE A 112 11.27 3.68 -1.65
C PHE A 112 12.50 3.92 -2.53
N SER A 113 13.60 4.42 -1.97
CA SER A 113 14.84 4.64 -2.72
C SER A 113 15.45 3.34 -3.24
N SER A 114 15.39 2.23 -2.47
CA SER A 114 15.83 0.90 -2.94
C SER A 114 14.90 0.37 -4.04
N LEU A 115 13.59 0.52 -3.86
CA LEU A 115 12.58 0.10 -4.84
C LEU A 115 12.76 0.83 -6.19
N PHE A 116 12.93 2.14 -6.20
CA PHE A 116 13.11 2.92 -7.44
C PHE A 116 14.37 2.49 -8.20
N LYS A 117 15.46 2.18 -7.49
CA LYS A 117 16.69 1.62 -8.07
C LYS A 117 16.45 0.25 -8.68
N ILE A 118 15.78 -0.66 -7.95
CA ILE A 118 15.45 -2.00 -8.45
C ILE A 118 14.59 -1.93 -9.71
N ILE A 119 13.61 -1.02 -9.77
CA ILE A 119 12.77 -0.82 -10.96
C ILE A 119 13.64 -0.47 -12.17
N HIS A 120 14.59 0.46 -12.00
CA HIS A 120 15.54 0.83 -13.05
C HIS A 120 16.44 -0.34 -13.46
N GLU A 121 17.02 -1.05 -12.51
CA GLU A 121 17.91 -2.20 -12.77
C GLU A 121 17.20 -3.34 -13.51
N VAL A 122 15.95 -3.63 -13.17
CA VAL A 122 15.19 -4.76 -13.75
C VAL A 122 14.58 -4.41 -15.11
N SER A 123 14.09 -3.18 -15.29
CA SER A 123 13.41 -2.77 -16.52
C SER A 123 14.28 -2.01 -17.51
N GLY A 124 15.44 -1.51 -17.08
CA GLY A 124 16.26 -0.55 -17.83
C GLY A 124 15.66 0.85 -17.92
N GLN A 125 14.54 1.12 -17.23
CA GLN A 125 13.86 2.41 -17.23
C GLN A 125 13.54 2.84 -15.79
N PRO A 126 13.80 4.11 -15.42
CA PRO A 126 13.42 4.60 -14.11
C PRO A 126 11.89 4.69 -14.02
N ILE A 127 11.36 4.48 -12.81
CA ILE A 127 9.99 4.92 -12.53
C ILE A 127 9.93 6.44 -12.65
N LYS A 128 8.90 6.94 -13.33
CA LYS A 128 8.70 8.37 -13.54
C LYS A 128 7.42 8.82 -12.84
N PHE A 129 7.48 10.06 -12.36
CA PHE A 129 6.37 10.74 -11.72
C PHE A 129 5.94 11.93 -12.57
N GLN A 130 4.64 12.11 -12.74
CA GLN A 130 4.10 13.09 -13.67
C GLN A 130 4.50 14.53 -13.30
N HIS A 131 4.53 14.88 -12.02
CA HIS A 131 4.90 16.23 -11.57
C HIS A 131 6.39 16.55 -11.66
N ILE A 132 7.25 15.54 -11.85
CA ILE A 132 8.71 15.69 -12.00
C ILE A 132 9.10 15.56 -13.48
N HIS A 133 8.50 14.60 -14.19
CA HIS A 133 8.95 14.17 -15.52
C HIS A 133 7.91 14.40 -16.62
N GLN A 134 6.76 15.01 -16.30
CA GLN A 134 5.61 15.20 -17.22
C GLN A 134 5.01 13.89 -17.78
N GLN A 135 5.37 12.73 -17.21
CA GLN A 135 4.84 11.41 -17.58
C GLN A 135 4.98 10.41 -16.42
N GLY A 136 4.25 9.29 -16.51
CA GLY A 136 4.31 8.20 -15.54
C GLY A 136 3.26 8.33 -14.45
N VAL A 137 3.64 7.99 -13.22
CA VAL A 137 2.73 7.91 -12.07
C VAL A 137 2.32 9.31 -11.65
N GLY A 138 1.03 9.60 -11.72
CA GLY A 138 0.40 10.84 -11.24
C GLY A 138 -0.27 10.70 -9.89
N CYS A 139 -0.57 9.47 -9.41
CA CYS A 139 -1.18 9.25 -8.10
C CYS A 139 -0.69 7.96 -7.42
N ILE A 140 -0.47 8.02 -6.12
CA ILE A 140 -0.25 6.89 -5.23
C ILE A 140 -1.33 6.96 -4.15
N LEU A 141 -2.24 6.00 -4.17
CA LEU A 141 -3.25 5.84 -3.13
C LEU A 141 -2.66 5.03 -1.97
N ALA A 142 -2.74 5.57 -0.76
CA ALA A 142 -2.14 4.94 0.39
C ALA A 142 -2.96 5.18 1.66
N ASP A 143 -2.58 4.46 2.71
CA ASP A 143 -2.97 4.81 4.05
C ASP A 143 -2.30 6.11 4.47
N LEU A 144 -3.03 6.94 5.22
CA LEU A 144 -2.49 8.19 5.77
C LEU A 144 -1.58 7.91 6.99
N ASP A 145 -0.53 7.13 6.77
CA ASP A 145 0.54 6.90 7.74
C ASP A 145 1.65 7.96 7.57
N ALA A 146 1.94 8.70 8.64
CA ALA A 146 2.87 9.82 8.58
C ALA A 146 4.31 9.42 8.26
N ALA A 147 4.76 8.26 8.77
CA ALA A 147 6.11 7.77 8.52
C ALA A 147 6.27 7.33 7.06
N GLN A 148 5.29 6.57 6.53
CA GLN A 148 5.26 6.14 5.14
C GLN A 148 5.18 7.33 4.18
N ALA A 149 4.26 8.27 4.42
CA ALA A 149 4.11 9.47 3.59
C ALA A 149 5.40 10.30 3.58
N LYS A 150 6.02 10.52 4.74
CA LYS A 150 7.30 11.24 4.82
C LYS A 150 8.43 10.49 4.10
N GLY A 151 8.52 9.18 4.27
CA GLY A 151 9.52 8.36 3.57
C GLY A 151 9.37 8.43 2.05
N LEU A 152 8.13 8.39 1.54
CA LEU A 152 7.84 8.59 0.12
C LEU A 152 8.26 10.00 -0.33
N GLY A 153 7.87 11.04 0.40
CA GLY A 153 8.22 12.41 0.07
C GLY A 153 9.73 12.65 0.02
N LEU A 154 10.50 12.04 0.94
CA LEU A 154 11.97 12.09 0.93
C LEU A 154 12.56 11.38 -0.29
N ALA A 155 12.04 10.21 -0.65
CA ALA A 155 12.49 9.50 -1.85
C ALA A 155 12.17 10.27 -3.14
N LEU A 156 11.08 11.04 -3.17
CA LEU A 156 10.76 11.94 -4.29
C LEU A 156 11.66 13.17 -4.32
N HIS A 157 12.01 13.72 -3.15
CA HIS A 157 12.98 14.82 -3.04
C HIS A 157 14.36 14.42 -3.55
N ASP A 158 14.79 13.17 -3.34
CA ASP A 158 16.03 12.64 -3.93
C ASP A 158 16.00 12.60 -5.46
N LEU A 159 14.81 12.54 -6.08
CA LEU A 159 14.64 12.56 -7.54
C LEU A 159 14.56 13.99 -8.09
N ASP A 160 14.00 14.93 -7.32
CA ASP A 160 13.84 16.34 -7.68
C ASP A 160 13.99 17.25 -6.45
N HIS A 161 15.16 17.87 -6.31
CA HIS A 161 15.45 18.73 -5.17
C HIS A 161 14.77 20.10 -5.22
N GLU A 162 14.05 20.45 -6.30
CA GLU A 162 13.39 21.77 -6.41
C GLU A 162 12.24 21.95 -5.41
N LYS A 163 11.67 20.85 -4.89
CA LYS A 163 10.54 20.86 -3.97
C LYS A 163 10.90 20.12 -2.70
N ASP A 164 10.36 20.57 -1.57
CA ASP A 164 10.48 19.81 -0.34
C ASP A 164 9.58 18.56 -0.37
N TRP A 165 9.82 17.64 0.58
CA TRP A 165 9.12 16.37 0.66
C TRP A 165 7.59 16.53 0.83
N GLN A 166 7.11 17.55 1.55
CA GLN A 166 5.68 17.79 1.76
C GLN A 166 5.02 18.28 0.46
N THR A 167 5.70 19.17 -0.24
CA THR A 167 5.27 19.73 -1.51
C THR A 167 5.16 18.63 -2.56
N HIS A 168 6.11 17.70 -2.64
CA HIS A 168 5.99 16.54 -3.52
C HIS A 168 4.71 15.73 -3.27
N LEU A 169 4.36 15.48 -2.01
CA LEU A 169 3.15 14.72 -1.68
C LEU A 169 1.88 15.41 -2.19
N THR A 170 1.82 16.75 -2.23
CA THR A 170 0.66 17.46 -2.80
C THR A 170 0.39 17.16 -4.28
N PHE A 171 1.38 16.64 -5.00
CA PHE A 171 1.28 16.34 -6.43
C PHE A 171 1.01 14.87 -6.75
N VAL A 172 1.12 13.96 -5.76
CA VAL A 172 1.12 12.52 -6.05
C VAL A 172 0.43 11.67 -4.99
N PHE A 173 0.24 12.15 -3.77
CA PHE A 173 -0.29 11.33 -2.68
C PHE A 173 -1.80 11.53 -2.51
N GLU A 174 -2.56 10.43 -2.56
CA GLU A 174 -4.00 10.39 -2.25
C GLU A 174 -4.22 9.47 -1.05
N SER A 175 -5.07 9.88 -0.12
CA SER A 175 -5.37 9.11 1.08
C SER A 175 -6.60 8.25 0.93
N CYS A 176 -6.51 7.01 1.39
CA CYS A 176 -7.66 6.15 1.53
C CYS A 176 -8.66 6.73 2.53
N LEU A 177 -9.90 7.00 2.09
CA LEU A 177 -10.92 7.61 2.95
C LEU A 177 -11.40 6.67 4.07
N ILE A 178 -11.37 5.36 3.85
CA ILE A 178 -11.73 4.35 4.86
C ILE A 178 -10.73 4.41 6.02
N HIS A 179 -9.43 4.42 5.72
CA HIS A 179 -8.38 4.50 6.73
C HIS A 179 -8.36 5.87 7.42
N PHE A 180 -8.57 6.95 6.66
CA PHE A 180 -8.75 8.27 7.24
C PHE A 180 -9.91 8.31 8.26
N GLU A 181 -11.08 7.78 7.91
CA GLU A 181 -12.24 7.76 8.80
C GLU A 181 -11.99 6.90 10.05
N ARG A 182 -11.37 5.73 9.88
CA ARG A 182 -10.96 4.86 11.00
C ARG A 182 -9.99 5.57 11.94
N ASN A 183 -8.96 6.22 11.40
CA ASN A 183 -7.97 6.95 12.19
C ASN A 183 -8.61 8.13 12.93
N LEU A 184 -9.49 8.89 12.27
CA LEU A 184 -10.19 10.01 12.86
C LEU A 184 -11.13 9.59 14.00
N ARG A 185 -11.81 8.44 13.88
CA ARG A 185 -12.67 7.90 14.97
C ARG A 185 -11.87 7.68 16.25
N ASN A 186 -10.65 7.18 16.12
CA ASN A 186 -9.77 6.81 17.23
C ASN A 186 -8.97 7.99 17.83
N LYS A 187 -8.95 9.16 17.17
CA LYS A 187 -8.27 10.35 17.68
C LYS A 187 -8.93 10.90 18.97
N PRO A 188 -8.15 11.36 19.97
CA PRO A 188 -8.68 11.93 21.21
C PRO A 188 -9.05 13.41 21.05
N ILE A 189 -9.91 13.72 20.06
CA ILE A 189 -10.42 15.09 19.79
C ILE A 189 -11.95 15.11 19.92
N ASP A 190 -12.54 16.30 20.09
CA ASP A 190 -13.97 16.45 20.29
C ASP A 190 -14.78 15.97 19.07
N LYS A 191 -15.99 15.49 19.35
CA LYS A 191 -16.91 15.01 18.32
C LYS A 191 -17.24 16.10 17.29
N THR A 192 -17.36 17.35 17.71
CA THR A 192 -17.65 18.50 16.85
C THR A 192 -16.51 18.70 15.86
N THR A 193 -15.27 18.73 16.34
CA THR A 193 -14.07 18.82 15.51
C THR A 193 -13.94 17.63 14.56
N LYS A 194 -14.20 16.40 15.01
CA LYS A 194 -14.25 15.22 14.11
C LYS A 194 -15.26 15.41 12.98
N ASN A 195 -16.45 15.96 13.28
CA ASN A 195 -17.48 16.17 12.28
C ASN A 195 -17.08 17.24 11.25
N LEU A 196 -16.33 18.27 11.65
CA LEU A 196 -15.76 19.24 10.72
C LEU A 196 -14.68 18.59 9.85
N ILE A 197 -13.72 17.86 10.45
CA ILE A 197 -12.63 17.18 9.72
C ILE A 197 -13.18 16.18 8.69
N ARG A 198 -14.27 15.46 9.01
CA ARG A 198 -14.95 14.53 8.06
C ARG A 198 -15.47 15.19 6.78
N GLN A 199 -15.69 16.51 6.79
CA GLN A 199 -16.23 17.21 5.65
C GLN A 199 -15.16 17.58 4.62
N ILE A 200 -13.88 17.57 4.98
CA ILE A 200 -12.76 17.97 4.11
C ILE A 200 -12.81 17.28 2.74
N PRO A 201 -13.00 15.94 2.62
CA PRO A 201 -12.99 15.28 1.32
C PRO A 201 -14.14 15.70 0.40
N ASN A 202 -15.25 16.19 0.96
CA ASN A 202 -16.48 16.50 0.23
C ASN A 202 -16.63 17.99 -0.14
N MET A 203 -15.69 18.85 0.30
CA MET A 203 -15.72 20.26 -0.06
C MET A 203 -15.52 20.46 -1.56
N SER A 204 -16.31 21.35 -2.14
CA SER A 204 -16.44 21.51 -3.60
C SER A 204 -15.59 22.65 -4.17
N SER A 205 -14.85 23.37 -3.33
CA SER A 205 -13.91 24.40 -3.76
C SER A 205 -12.78 24.60 -2.76
N LYS A 206 -11.71 25.26 -3.22
CA LYS A 206 -10.56 25.62 -2.39
C LYS A 206 -10.95 26.56 -1.24
N GLU A 207 -11.84 27.51 -1.52
CA GLU A 207 -12.37 28.48 -0.55
C GLU A 207 -13.16 27.76 0.55
N GLN A 208 -14.06 26.86 0.17
CA GLN A 208 -14.83 26.06 1.14
C GLN A 208 -13.93 25.22 2.05
N VAL A 209 -12.85 24.66 1.51
CA VAL A 209 -11.87 23.94 2.34
C VAL A 209 -11.19 24.88 3.33
N TYR A 210 -10.75 26.07 2.91
CA TYR A 210 -10.09 27.01 3.83
C TYR A 210 -11.03 27.54 4.91
N ASP A 211 -12.29 27.82 4.57
CA ASP A 211 -13.30 28.23 5.53
C ASP A 211 -13.55 27.11 6.57
N LEU A 212 -13.61 25.86 6.12
CA LEU A 212 -13.74 24.69 7.01
C LEU A 212 -12.50 24.51 7.90
N LEU A 213 -11.29 24.70 7.35
CA LEU A 213 -10.05 24.64 8.14
C LEU A 213 -9.98 25.73 9.20
N GLN A 214 -10.55 26.91 8.92
CA GLN A 214 -10.68 27.96 9.93
C GLN A 214 -11.64 27.54 11.04
N GLN A 215 -12.82 27.01 10.69
CA GLN A 215 -13.77 26.48 11.68
C GLN A 215 -13.14 25.38 12.56
N ILE A 216 -12.30 24.51 11.99
CA ILE A 216 -11.56 23.49 12.74
C ILE A 216 -10.55 24.12 13.71
N ARG A 217 -9.84 25.18 13.31
CA ARG A 217 -8.94 25.90 14.22
C ARG A 217 -9.70 26.56 15.36
N ASP A 218 -10.87 27.11 15.07
CA ASP A 218 -11.68 27.84 16.04
C ASP A 218 -12.28 26.93 17.13
N THR A 219 -12.26 25.59 16.96
CA THR A 219 -12.65 24.67 18.03
C THR A 219 -11.63 24.60 19.16
N ASN A 220 -10.38 25.03 18.93
CA ASN A 220 -9.27 24.98 19.89
C ASN A 220 -9.02 23.59 20.51
N ASP A 221 -9.34 22.52 19.78
CA ASP A 221 -9.00 21.16 20.19
C ASP A 221 -7.49 20.90 20.06
N GLU A 222 -6.89 20.35 21.10
CA GLU A 222 -5.51 19.83 21.04
C GLU A 222 -5.46 18.59 20.13
N GLY A 223 -4.38 18.41 19.36
CA GLY A 223 -4.18 17.19 18.54
C GLY A 223 -4.78 17.24 17.13
N ILE A 224 -5.10 18.45 16.63
CA ILE A 224 -5.55 18.72 15.26
C ILE A 224 -4.41 19.11 14.31
N GLU A 225 -3.20 19.33 14.82
CA GLU A 225 -2.07 19.91 14.08
C GLU A 225 -1.64 19.04 12.91
N ASP A 226 -1.63 17.72 13.09
CA ASP A 226 -1.28 16.76 12.04
C ASP A 226 -2.31 16.72 10.92
N CYS A 227 -3.60 16.88 11.25
CA CYS A 227 -4.69 16.95 10.27
C CYS A 227 -4.66 18.23 9.44
N GLN A 228 -3.97 19.28 9.88
CA GLN A 228 -3.92 20.58 9.20
C GLN A 228 -2.73 20.73 8.25
N GLN A 229 -1.82 19.76 8.20
CA GLN A 229 -0.67 19.82 7.31
C GLN A 229 -1.11 19.84 5.85
N LEU A 230 -0.49 20.70 5.03
CA LEU A 230 -0.93 20.94 3.66
C LEU A 230 -0.99 19.64 2.83
N TYR A 231 -0.01 18.75 2.97
CA TYR A 231 -0.02 17.48 2.23
C TYR A 231 -1.17 16.56 2.67
N VAL A 232 -1.59 16.61 3.93
CA VAL A 232 -2.72 15.82 4.45
C VAL A 232 -4.02 16.34 3.88
N ILE A 233 -4.20 17.67 3.83
CA ILE A 233 -5.38 18.25 3.20
C ILE A 233 -5.40 17.99 1.69
N ALA A 234 -4.25 18.17 1.03
CA ALA A 234 -4.10 17.91 -0.40
C ALA A 234 -4.37 16.44 -0.76
N SER A 235 -4.05 15.50 0.13
CA SER A 235 -4.31 14.07 -0.11
C SER A 235 -5.75 13.65 0.15
N LEU A 236 -6.56 14.51 0.76
CA LEU A 236 -7.98 14.25 1.05
C LEU A 236 -8.93 14.98 0.09
N ASN A 237 -8.51 16.11 -0.49
CA ASN A 237 -9.40 16.95 -1.30
C ASN A 237 -8.78 17.33 -2.66
N GLN A 238 -9.51 17.00 -3.74
CA GLN A 238 -9.08 17.24 -5.13
C GLN A 238 -8.84 18.71 -5.50
N TYR A 239 -9.49 19.66 -4.81
CA TYR A 239 -9.35 21.10 -5.09
C TYR A 239 -8.13 21.72 -4.40
N ILE A 240 -7.59 21.04 -3.38
CA ILE A 240 -6.30 21.41 -2.76
C ILE A 240 -5.15 20.62 -3.38
N SER A 241 -5.42 19.38 -3.78
CA SER A 241 -4.47 18.53 -4.51
C SER A 241 -3.97 19.19 -5.79
N LYS A 242 -2.71 18.89 -6.12
CA LYS A 242 -2.11 19.21 -7.41
C LYS A 242 -2.02 17.99 -8.34
N ILE A 243 -2.58 16.85 -7.93
CA ILE A 243 -2.78 15.68 -8.79
C ILE A 243 -3.71 16.07 -9.94
N ASN A 244 -3.45 15.53 -11.13
CA ASN A 244 -4.35 15.73 -12.27
C ASN A 244 -5.78 15.26 -11.91
N PRO A 245 -6.83 16.09 -12.08
CA PRO A 245 -8.18 15.73 -11.68
C PRO A 245 -8.74 14.47 -12.33
N GLU A 246 -8.30 14.14 -13.54
CA GLU A 246 -8.69 12.89 -14.20
C GLU A 246 -8.06 11.67 -13.51
N ILE A 247 -6.77 11.76 -13.14
CA ILE A 247 -6.07 10.68 -12.44
C ILE A 247 -6.65 10.50 -11.04
N TRP A 248 -6.89 11.59 -10.30
CA TRP A 248 -7.54 11.56 -8.99
C TRP A 248 -8.90 10.81 -9.03
N ARG A 249 -9.70 11.06 -10.07
CA ARG A 249 -10.98 10.34 -10.21
C ARG A 249 -10.81 8.86 -10.57
N LYS A 250 -9.72 8.50 -11.27
CA LYS A 250 -9.44 7.11 -11.70
C LYS A 250 -8.89 6.24 -10.56
N SER A 251 -8.04 6.80 -9.68
CA SER A 251 -7.44 6.09 -8.54
C SER A 251 -8.48 5.58 -7.55
N GLY A 252 -9.58 6.32 -7.42
CA GLY A 252 -10.68 5.99 -6.52
C GLY A 252 -10.35 6.29 -5.07
N THR A 253 -11.37 6.32 -4.22
CA THR A 253 -11.26 6.83 -2.84
C THR A 253 -11.10 5.74 -1.77
N ASN A 254 -11.01 4.48 -2.18
CA ASN A 254 -10.87 3.34 -1.27
C ASN A 254 -9.80 2.34 -1.70
N THR A 255 -9.18 1.71 -0.70
CA THR A 255 -8.21 0.62 -0.86
C THR A 255 -8.89 -0.75 -0.86
N ASN A 256 -10.19 -0.85 -1.18
CA ASN A 256 -10.89 -2.15 -1.29
C ASN A 256 -10.14 -3.14 -2.18
N ASN A 257 -9.40 -2.62 -3.16
CA ASN A 257 -8.52 -3.39 -4.02
C ASN A 257 -7.31 -3.97 -3.27
N ALA A 258 -6.59 -3.19 -2.47
CA ALA A 258 -5.54 -3.71 -1.59
C ALA A 258 -6.10 -4.66 -0.52
N GLU A 259 -7.23 -4.32 0.12
CA GLU A 259 -7.90 -5.19 1.12
C GLU A 259 -8.37 -6.53 0.53
N ALA A 260 -8.89 -6.53 -0.70
CA ALA A 260 -9.29 -7.77 -1.38
C ALA A 260 -8.07 -8.59 -1.85
N ALA A 261 -6.94 -7.93 -2.21
CA ALA A 261 -5.68 -8.64 -2.42
C ALA A 261 -5.17 -9.30 -1.12
N HIS A 262 -5.42 -8.67 0.04
CA HIS A 262 -5.16 -9.28 1.35
C HIS A 262 -6.00 -10.53 1.64
N ALA A 263 -7.20 -10.64 1.07
CA ALA A 263 -8.11 -11.76 1.29
C ALA A 263 -7.89 -12.97 0.36
N MET A 264 -7.22 -12.81 -0.79
CA MET A 264 -7.04 -13.87 -1.78
C MET A 264 -5.65 -14.52 -1.67
N ASP A 265 -5.54 -15.80 -1.26
CA ASP A 265 -4.29 -16.56 -1.43
C ASP A 265 -4.47 -18.03 -1.84
N LYS A 266 -3.60 -18.44 -2.80
CA LYS A 266 -2.77 -19.67 -2.88
C LYS A 266 -2.26 -20.02 -4.29
N SER A 267 -2.52 -19.20 -5.32
CA SER A 267 -2.04 -19.47 -6.70
C SER A 267 -1.64 -18.24 -7.53
N GLU A 268 -1.44 -17.09 -6.89
CA GLU A 268 -1.37 -15.77 -7.53
C GLU A 268 -0.22 -15.64 -8.54
N VAL A 269 1.00 -16.12 -8.22
CA VAL A 269 2.15 -16.04 -9.14
C VAL A 269 1.87 -16.75 -10.47
N LYS A 270 1.21 -17.91 -10.43
CA LYS A 270 0.79 -18.65 -11.65
C LYS A 270 -0.38 -17.96 -12.36
N ARG A 271 -1.27 -17.27 -11.64
CA ARG A 271 -2.40 -16.51 -12.23
C ARG A 271 -1.93 -15.22 -12.91
N ILE A 272 -1.00 -14.50 -12.29
CA ILE A 272 -0.34 -13.28 -12.78
C ILE A 272 0.51 -13.60 -14.01
N GLN A 273 1.30 -14.68 -13.99
CA GLN A 273 2.01 -15.14 -15.19
C GLN A 273 1.06 -15.49 -16.34
N ARG A 274 -0.12 -16.08 -16.05
CA ARG A 274 -1.12 -16.44 -17.07
C ARG A 274 -1.92 -15.25 -17.59
N SER A 275 -2.14 -14.19 -16.81
CA SER A 275 -2.82 -12.98 -17.29
C SER A 275 -1.87 -12.11 -18.11
N ILE A 276 -0.60 -11.96 -17.68
CA ILE A 276 0.40 -11.19 -18.43
C ILE A 276 0.76 -11.88 -19.77
N LYS A 277 0.99 -13.20 -19.78
CA LYS A 277 1.22 -13.96 -21.04
C LYS A 277 0.03 -13.94 -21.99
N ARG A 278 -1.21 -13.81 -21.48
CA ARG A 278 -2.41 -13.69 -22.32
C ARG A 278 -2.43 -12.35 -23.07
N LYS A 279 -1.96 -11.25 -22.45
CA LYS A 279 -1.80 -9.96 -23.13
C LYS A 279 -0.82 -10.06 -24.30
N GLU A 280 0.35 -10.68 -24.12
CA GLU A 280 1.34 -10.85 -25.20
C GLU A 280 0.81 -11.68 -26.39
N SER A 281 0.01 -12.72 -26.13
CA SER A 281 -0.60 -13.54 -27.20
C SER A 281 -1.70 -12.80 -27.97
N TYR A 282 -2.48 -11.95 -27.29
CA TYR A 282 -3.56 -11.19 -27.93
C TYR A 282 -3.00 -10.04 -28.78
N THR A 283 -1.98 -9.33 -28.30
CA THR A 283 -1.32 -8.26 -29.07
C THR A 283 -0.55 -8.82 -30.26
N ARG A 284 -0.03 -10.05 -30.18
CA ARG A 284 0.64 -10.73 -31.29
C ARG A 284 -0.34 -11.24 -32.35
N ASN A 285 -1.53 -11.69 -31.96
CA ASN A 285 -2.58 -12.10 -32.92
C ASN A 285 -3.27 -10.93 -33.60
N ASN A 286 -3.45 -9.79 -32.93
CA ASN A 286 -4.06 -8.60 -33.55
C ASN A 286 -3.15 -7.90 -34.58
N ASN A 287 -1.85 -8.23 -34.62
CA ASN A 287 -0.90 -7.73 -35.61
C ASN A 287 -0.65 -8.72 -36.78
N LEU A 288 -1.37 -9.85 -36.83
CA LEU A 288 -1.16 -10.89 -37.85
C LEU A 288 -2.39 -11.23 -38.72
N ASP A 289 -3.56 -10.62 -38.49
CA ASP A 289 -4.74 -10.83 -39.35
C ASP A 289 -5.11 -9.57 -40.15
N THR A 290 -4.28 -9.27 -41.15
CA THR A 290 -4.76 -8.70 -42.41
C THR A 290 -4.40 -9.66 -43.53
N ASN A 291 -5.43 -10.22 -44.16
CA ASN A 291 -5.41 -11.22 -45.24
C ASN A 291 -5.39 -12.69 -44.75
N ASP A 292 -6.55 -13.35 -44.66
CA ASP A 292 -7.09 -14.08 -45.81
C ASP A 292 -8.50 -14.66 -45.55
N LYS A 293 -9.13 -15.07 -46.65
CA LYS A 293 -10.56 -15.36 -46.86
C LYS A 293 -11.18 -16.47 -45.97
N LEU A 294 -12.46 -16.25 -45.62
CA LEU A 294 -13.41 -17.28 -45.14
C LEU A 294 -13.45 -18.51 -46.06
N PRO A 295 -13.71 -19.70 -45.49
CA PRO A 295 -14.95 -20.36 -45.88
C PRO A 295 -15.73 -20.99 -44.73
N SER A 296 -17.05 -20.79 -44.79
CA SER A 296 -18.11 -21.40 -44.00
C SER A 296 -18.14 -22.93 -44.06
N LYS A 297 -18.27 -23.62 -42.92
CA LYS A 297 -18.85 -24.98 -42.86
C LYS A 297 -19.68 -25.20 -41.59
N LYS A 298 -20.93 -25.62 -41.82
CA LYS A 298 -22.00 -25.98 -40.87
C LYS A 298 -21.73 -27.30 -40.12
N ARG A 299 -22.53 -27.49 -39.06
CA ARG A 299 -22.97 -28.75 -38.35
C ARG A 299 -22.14 -29.11 -37.10
N LYS A 300 -22.71 -29.61 -36.00
CA LYS A 300 -24.05 -30.16 -35.73
C LYS A 300 -24.33 -30.14 -34.22
N LEU A 301 -25.57 -29.81 -33.86
CA LEU A 301 -26.18 -30.05 -32.55
C LEU A 301 -26.45 -31.56 -32.43
N SER A 302 -26.03 -32.20 -31.33
CA SER A 302 -26.56 -33.51 -30.91
C SER A 302 -26.64 -33.60 -29.39
N SER A 303 -27.87 -33.78 -28.93
CA SER A 303 -28.40 -33.92 -27.58
C SER A 303 -28.02 -35.23 -26.89
N SER A 304 -28.00 -35.25 -25.54
CA SER A 304 -28.37 -36.42 -24.73
C SER A 304 -28.78 -36.03 -23.29
N THR A 305 -30.10 -35.89 -23.11
CA THR A 305 -30.94 -36.40 -22.00
C THR A 305 -30.60 -36.17 -20.51
N SER A 306 -31.27 -35.16 -19.95
CA SER A 306 -32.30 -35.23 -18.87
C SER A 306 -32.08 -36.08 -17.59
N LYS A 307 -32.23 -35.41 -16.44
CA LYS A 307 -33.24 -35.75 -15.42
C LYS A 307 -33.49 -34.58 -14.45
N THR A 308 -34.59 -33.88 -14.69
CA THR A 308 -35.24 -32.96 -13.75
C THR A 308 -36.11 -33.77 -12.78
N LYS A 309 -36.12 -33.43 -11.50
CA LYS A 309 -37.26 -33.75 -10.61
C LYS A 309 -37.75 -32.50 -9.91
N SER A 310 -38.88 -32.03 -10.43
CA SER A 310 -39.71 -30.92 -9.99
C SER A 310 -40.39 -31.18 -8.65
N LYS A 311 -40.77 -30.11 -7.94
CA LYS A 311 -42.12 -29.96 -7.38
C LYS A 311 -42.50 -28.48 -7.30
N LYS A 312 -43.78 -28.24 -7.55
CA LYS A 312 -44.43 -27.08 -8.17
C LYS A 312 -45.42 -26.45 -7.18
N ARG A 313 -45.79 -25.18 -7.44
CA ARG A 313 -47.03 -24.42 -7.10
C ARG A 313 -46.71 -23.17 -6.24
N GLN A 314 -47.26 -21.98 -6.47
CA GLN A 314 -48.37 -21.53 -7.32
C GLN A 314 -48.22 -20.00 -7.50
N GLU A 315 -48.54 -19.47 -8.68
CA GLU A 315 -48.77 -18.03 -8.89
C GLU A 315 -50.14 -17.66 -8.33
N ASP A 316 -50.27 -16.47 -7.73
CA ASP A 316 -51.43 -15.58 -7.93
C ASP A 316 -51.09 -14.11 -7.57
N SER A 317 -51.23 -13.26 -8.60
CA SER A 317 -51.55 -11.82 -8.72
C SER A 317 -51.26 -10.74 -7.63
N ALA A 318 -50.59 -9.68 -8.13
CA ALA A 318 -50.83 -8.23 -7.97
C ALA A 318 -50.69 -7.52 -6.59
N SER A 319 -49.65 -6.68 -6.47
CA SER A 319 -49.72 -5.20 -6.40
C SER A 319 -48.46 -4.60 -5.74
N GLU A 320 -48.19 -3.35 -6.09
CA GLU A 320 -46.96 -2.56 -5.90
C GLU A 320 -46.56 -2.32 -4.44
N ASN A 321 -45.25 -2.38 -4.15
CA ASN A 321 -44.49 -1.31 -3.49
C ASN A 321 -42.99 -1.71 -3.40
N GLU A 322 -42.14 -0.89 -4.04
CA GLU A 322 -40.68 -0.92 -3.89
C GLU A 322 -40.30 -0.50 -2.46
N GLU A 323 -39.69 -1.42 -1.71
CA GLU A 323 -38.89 -1.08 -0.53
C GLU A 323 -37.55 -1.80 -0.64
N THR A 324 -36.48 -1.00 -0.72
CA THR A 324 -35.09 -1.41 -0.92
C THR A 324 -34.56 -2.13 0.33
N ALA A 325 -34.62 -3.46 0.34
CA ALA A 325 -34.03 -4.28 1.39
C ALA A 325 -32.53 -4.51 1.16
N LEU A 326 -31.70 -3.89 2.00
CA LEU A 326 -30.27 -4.19 2.18
C LEU A 326 -30.03 -5.70 2.46
N PRO A 327 -28.94 -6.32 1.96
CA PRO A 327 -28.65 -7.72 2.24
C PRO A 327 -28.25 -7.88 3.70
N LYS A 328 -29.01 -8.69 4.46
CA LYS A 328 -28.66 -9.12 5.82
C LYS A 328 -27.35 -9.90 5.79
N THR A 329 -26.25 -9.24 6.12
CA THR A 329 -24.93 -9.87 6.34
C THR A 329 -24.92 -10.54 7.72
N ASN A 330 -24.24 -11.68 7.80
CA ASN A 330 -24.30 -12.58 8.95
C ASN A 330 -23.59 -11.95 10.17
N ASN A 331 -24.33 -11.60 11.23
CA ASN A 331 -23.83 -10.87 12.43
C ASN A 331 -22.58 -11.49 13.08
N ASN A 332 -22.36 -12.79 12.94
CA ASN A 332 -21.19 -13.49 13.49
C ASN A 332 -19.88 -13.23 12.72
N GLU A 333 -19.94 -12.90 11.43
CA GLU A 333 -18.75 -12.52 10.65
C GLU A 333 -18.33 -11.08 10.98
N LEU A 334 -19.31 -10.18 11.13
CA LEU A 334 -19.08 -8.79 11.53
C LEU A 334 -18.43 -8.69 12.91
N LEU A 335 -18.87 -9.52 13.87
CA LEU A 335 -18.30 -9.56 15.22
C LEU A 335 -16.86 -10.11 15.24
N LYS A 336 -16.55 -11.08 14.37
CA LYS A 336 -15.18 -11.62 14.24
C LYS A 336 -14.24 -10.60 13.63
N LEU A 337 -14.70 -9.85 12.63
CA LEU A 337 -13.95 -8.74 12.04
C LEU A 337 -13.67 -7.66 13.09
N ASP A 338 -14.65 -7.27 13.91
CA ASP A 338 -14.51 -6.23 14.94
C ASP A 338 -13.51 -6.62 16.05
N ILE A 339 -13.55 -7.87 16.53
CA ILE A 339 -12.57 -8.39 17.50
C ILE A 339 -11.15 -8.40 16.91
N GLU A 340 -11.03 -8.80 15.65
CA GLU A 340 -9.76 -8.97 14.97
C GLU A 340 -9.16 -7.62 14.52
N GLU A 341 -9.99 -6.58 14.43
CA GLU A 341 -9.64 -5.18 14.24
C GLU A 341 -9.20 -4.51 15.55
N ARG A 342 -9.89 -4.75 16.68
CA ARG A 342 -9.43 -4.26 18.00
C ARG A 342 -8.04 -4.79 18.38
N LYS A 343 -7.72 -6.02 17.99
CA LYS A 343 -6.36 -6.58 18.14
C LYS A 343 -5.32 -5.84 17.28
N MET A 344 -5.72 -5.32 16.11
CA MET A 344 -4.82 -4.54 15.25
C MET A 344 -4.53 -3.18 15.85
N THR A 345 -5.56 -2.49 16.34
CA THR A 345 -5.38 -1.20 17.03
C THR A 345 -4.50 -1.33 18.27
N LEU A 346 -4.59 -2.46 18.99
CA LEU A 346 -3.69 -2.76 20.11
C LEU A 346 -2.24 -2.94 19.64
N ARG A 347 -2.00 -3.71 18.58
CA ARG A 347 -0.64 -3.89 18.01
C ARG A 347 -0.05 -2.59 17.47
N GLU A 348 -0.84 -1.76 16.79
CA GLU A 348 -0.40 -0.44 16.34
C GLU A 348 0.01 0.45 17.52
N ARG A 349 -0.75 0.42 18.62
CA ARG A 349 -0.40 1.15 19.85
C ARG A 349 0.87 0.60 20.48
N GLU A 350 1.03 -0.72 20.57
CA GLU A 350 2.26 -1.35 21.06
C GLU A 350 3.48 -0.95 20.21
N ILE A 351 3.33 -0.87 18.88
CA ILE A 351 4.37 -0.41 17.98
C ILE A 351 4.70 1.07 18.24
N LYS A 352 3.69 1.94 18.35
CA LYS A 352 3.89 3.36 18.67
C LYS A 352 4.62 3.57 20.01
N VAL A 353 4.30 2.75 21.01
CA VAL A 353 5.02 2.77 22.30
C VAL A 353 6.48 2.36 22.11
N ARG A 354 6.76 1.29 21.36
CA ARG A 354 8.15 0.87 21.09
C ARG A 354 8.95 1.92 20.31
N VAL A 355 8.33 2.63 19.37
CA VAL A 355 8.95 3.76 18.65
C VAL A 355 9.33 4.86 19.63
N ALA A 356 8.38 5.29 20.47
CA ALA A 356 8.63 6.34 21.45
C ALA A 356 9.72 5.95 22.46
N GLU A 357 9.76 4.68 22.89
CA GLU A 357 10.82 4.17 23.76
C GLU A 357 12.20 4.18 23.06
N ALA A 358 12.27 3.82 21.77
CA ALA A 358 13.52 3.86 21.03
C ALA A 358 14.02 5.30 20.84
N GLU A 359 13.14 6.25 20.56
CA GLU A 359 13.47 7.67 20.47
C GLU A 359 13.95 8.23 21.82
N ALA A 360 13.28 7.89 22.92
CA ALA A 360 13.68 8.29 24.27
C ALA A 360 15.09 7.79 24.62
N ARG A 361 15.41 6.52 24.33
CA ARG A 361 16.76 5.96 24.54
C ARG A 361 17.83 6.66 23.73
N LEU A 362 17.52 7.06 22.49
CA LEU A 362 18.45 7.80 21.64
C LEU A 362 18.74 9.20 22.22
N ILE A 363 17.73 9.86 22.79
CA ILE A 363 17.90 11.16 23.46
C ILE A 363 18.77 11.01 24.71
N GLU A 364 18.51 10.00 25.52
CA GLU A 364 19.28 9.71 26.75
C GLU A 364 20.75 9.42 26.44
N ALA A 365 21.03 8.56 25.45
CA ALA A 365 22.40 8.26 25.02
C ALA A 365 23.15 9.51 24.50
N LYS A 366 22.45 10.42 23.82
CA LYS A 366 23.03 11.70 23.37
C LYS A 366 23.34 12.62 24.55
N ALA A 367 22.49 12.65 25.57
CA ALA A 367 22.71 13.45 26.78
C ALA A 367 23.92 12.94 27.57
N GLU A 368 24.03 11.62 27.77
CA GLU A 368 25.19 10.99 28.43
C GLU A 368 26.50 11.28 27.69
N ALA A 369 26.51 11.17 26.36
CA ALA A 369 27.68 11.46 25.55
C ALA A 369 28.15 12.92 25.71
N LEU A 370 27.21 13.86 25.75
CA LEU A 370 27.49 15.28 25.96
C LEU A 370 28.04 15.56 27.37
N GLU A 371 27.53 14.87 28.38
CA GLU A 371 28.01 15.00 29.76
C GLU A 371 29.44 14.49 29.91
N LEU A 372 29.76 13.34 29.31
CA LEU A 372 31.12 12.80 29.23
C LEU A 372 32.08 13.75 28.51
N GLU A 373 31.64 14.39 27.43
CA GLU A 373 32.44 15.38 26.71
C GLU A 373 32.71 16.62 27.57
N ASN A 374 31.71 17.11 28.31
CA ASN A 374 31.85 18.23 29.22
C ASN A 374 32.76 17.91 30.42
N GLN A 375 32.70 16.68 30.93
CA GLN A 375 33.62 16.23 31.99
C GLN A 375 35.07 16.14 31.50
N LYS A 376 35.30 15.63 30.28
CA LYS A 376 36.63 15.65 29.65
C LYS A 376 37.18 17.06 29.49
N LYS A 377 36.37 17.99 28.95
CA LYS A 377 36.76 19.40 28.79
C LYS A 377 37.12 20.05 30.12
N LYS A 378 36.36 19.79 31.20
CA LYS A 378 36.68 20.29 32.55
C LYS A 378 37.99 19.69 33.09
N TYR A 379 38.24 18.40 32.87
CA TYR A 379 39.47 17.74 33.29
C TYR A 379 40.71 18.29 32.57
N ASP A 380 40.59 18.52 31.26
CA ASP A 380 41.69 19.07 30.45
C ASP A 380 41.98 20.53 30.84
N THR A 381 40.95 21.35 31.08
CA THR A 381 41.11 22.74 31.56
C THR A 381 41.71 22.83 32.97
N ALA A 382 41.55 21.79 33.79
CA ALA A 382 42.13 21.71 35.14
C ALA A 382 43.59 21.22 35.14
N LYS A 383 44.06 20.62 34.03
CA LYS A 383 45.45 20.17 33.86
C LYS A 383 46.37 21.27 33.33
N ASP A 384 45.80 22.29 32.67
CA ASP A 384 46.51 23.43 32.10
C ASP A 384 46.60 24.64 33.06
N LYS A 385 46.15 24.49 34.31
CA LYS A 385 46.37 25.40 35.44
C LYS A 385 47.27 24.76 36.46
#